data_AF-Q82UX1-F1
#
_entry.id   AF-Q82UX1-F1
#
_cell.length_a   1.000
_cell.length_b   1.000
_cell.length_c   1.000
_cell.angle_alpha   90.00
_cell.angle_beta   90.00
_cell.angle_gamma   90.00
#
_symmetry.space_group_name_H-M   'P 1'
#
loop_
_entity.id
_entity.type
_entity.pdbx_description
1 polymer ?
#
loop_
_entity_poly.entity_id
_entity_poly.type
_entity_poly.pdbx_seq_one_letter_code
_entity_poly.pdbx_strand_id
1 'polypeptide(L)'
;MYLFYTCTIYCANEVAMKVVTYSHARNALKSILDDVIQDADVIVISRRDAEGDAVVMSLDSYNSIMETLHLTSNPANAAALAKAIAQDKAGQAQDHPLLSAD
;
A
#
# COMPACT_ATOMS: atom_id res chain seq x y z
N MET A 1 25.89 -11.73 -14.93
CA MET A 1 24.95 -11.07 -15.87
C MET A 1 23.48 -11.46 -15.64
N TYR A 2 23.08 -11.88 -14.43
CA TYR A 2 21.68 -12.14 -14.03
C TYR A 2 21.29 -11.50 -12.69
N LEU A 3 22.23 -10.78 -12.02
CA LEU A 3 22.00 -10.15 -10.71
C LEU A 3 21.53 -8.69 -10.78
N PHE A 4 21.40 -8.11 -11.98
CA PHE A 4 20.90 -6.74 -12.16
C PHE A 4 19.40 -6.69 -12.51
N TYR A 5 18.77 -7.84 -12.80
CA TYR A 5 17.35 -7.89 -13.22
C TYR A 5 16.35 -7.92 -12.06
N THR A 6 16.77 -8.23 -10.84
CA THR A 6 15.87 -8.30 -9.68
C THR A 6 15.80 -6.99 -8.89
N CYS A 7 16.74 -6.06 -9.09
CA CYS A 7 16.77 -4.79 -8.36
C CYS A 7 15.75 -3.77 -8.90
N THR A 8 15.39 -3.85 -10.18
CA THR A 8 14.40 -2.93 -10.78
C THR A 8 12.97 -3.19 -10.33
N ILE A 9 12.66 -4.38 -9.79
CA ILE A 9 11.29 -4.70 -9.32
C ILE A 9 11.02 -4.17 -7.90
N TYR A 10 12.04 -4.00 -7.06
CA TYR A 10 11.84 -3.61 -5.65
C TYR A 10 11.88 -2.09 -5.36
N CYS A 11 11.96 -1.25 -6.40
CA CYS A 11 12.12 0.21 -6.25
C CYS A 11 11.03 1.04 -6.96
N ALA A 12 9.87 0.45 -7.22
CA ALA A 12 8.73 1.13 -7.84
C ALA A 12 7.52 1.15 -6.90
N ASN A 13 7.68 1.63 -5.67
CA ASN A 13 6.54 2.17 -4.91
C ASN A 13 6.35 3.65 -5.30
N GLU A 14 6.17 3.89 -6.60
CA GLU A 14 5.63 5.16 -7.07
C GLU A 14 4.12 5.03 -6.92
N VAL A 15 3.58 5.53 -5.79
CA VAL A 15 2.13 5.58 -5.60
C VAL A 15 1.56 6.42 -6.72
N ALA A 16 0.90 5.77 -7.69
CA ALA A 16 0.40 6.44 -8.89
C ALA A 16 -0.83 7.27 -8.50
N MET A 17 -0.62 8.54 -8.18
CA MET A 17 -1.67 9.47 -7.79
C MET A 17 -2.24 10.19 -9.02
N LYS A 18 -3.54 10.04 -9.24
CA LYS A 18 -4.28 10.74 -10.31
C LYS A 18 -5.29 11.71 -9.71
N VAL A 19 -5.30 12.95 -10.18
CA VAL A 19 -6.25 13.97 -9.74
C VAL A 19 -7.31 14.19 -10.79
N VAL A 20 -8.58 14.13 -10.40
CA VAL A 20 -9.74 14.36 -11.27
C VAL A 20 -10.67 15.40 -10.67
N THR A 21 -11.42 16.11 -11.52
CA THR A 21 -12.42 17.07 -11.03
C THR A 21 -13.69 16.35 -10.55
N TYR A 22 -14.41 16.95 -9.60
CA TYR A 22 -15.71 16.46 -9.15
C TYR A 22 -16.69 16.17 -10.30
N SER A 23 -16.80 17.08 -11.27
CA SER A 23 -17.72 16.92 -12.41
C SER A 23 -17.35 15.72 -13.28
N HIS A 24 -16.05 15.48 -13.51
CA HIS A 24 -15.59 14.29 -14.21
C HIS A 24 -15.91 13.04 -13.40
N ALA A 25 -15.61 13.07 -12.10
CA ALA A 25 -15.82 11.92 -11.23
C ALA A 25 -17.28 11.49 -11.14
N ARG A 26 -18.19 12.47 -11.08
CA ARG A 26 -19.63 12.22 -11.10
C ARG A 26 -20.09 11.52 -12.38
N ASN A 27 -19.55 11.92 -13.54
CA ASN A 27 -19.98 11.39 -14.84
C ASN A 27 -19.30 10.07 -15.22
N ALA A 28 -18.13 9.78 -14.65
CA ALA A 28 -17.30 8.63 -14.99
C ALA A 28 -17.00 7.72 -13.78
N LEU A 29 -17.87 7.70 -12.76
CA LEU A 29 -17.59 7.03 -11.49
C LEU A 29 -17.22 5.55 -11.65
N LYS A 30 -17.89 4.81 -12.53
CA LYS A 30 -17.58 3.41 -12.79
C LYS A 30 -16.13 3.24 -13.29
N SER A 31 -15.71 4.03 -14.27
CA SER A 31 -14.35 3.97 -14.82
C SER A 31 -13.31 4.33 -13.76
N ILE A 32 -13.61 5.30 -12.89
CA ILE A 32 -12.70 5.68 -11.80
C ILE A 32 -12.51 4.54 -10.80
N LEU A 33 -13.57 3.79 -10.48
CA LEU A 33 -13.47 2.63 -9.60
C LEU A 33 -12.67 1.50 -10.26
N ASP A 34 -12.90 1.26 -11.55
CA ASP A 34 -12.16 0.26 -12.32
C ASP A 34 -10.65 0.63 -12.40
N ASP A 35 -10.34 1.90 -12.71
CA ASP A 35 -8.97 2.45 -12.76
C ASP A 35 -8.22 2.28 -11.42
N VAL A 36 -8.91 2.50 -10.29
CA VAL A 36 -8.33 2.39 -8.94
C VAL A 36 -8.03 0.95 -8.53
N ILE A 37 -8.76 -0.02 -9.09
CA ILE A 37 -8.52 -1.43 -8.82
C ILE A 37 -7.37 -1.96 -9.68
N GLN A 38 -7.22 -1.44 -10.90
CA GLN A 38 -6.30 -1.98 -11.90
C GLN A 38 -4.94 -1.27 -11.97
N ASP A 39 -4.94 0.06 -11.98
CA ASP A 39 -3.81 0.84 -12.49
C ASP A 39 -3.35 1.97 -11.55
N ALA A 40 -4.23 2.51 -10.70
CA ALA A 40 -3.91 3.64 -9.83
C ALA A 40 -4.11 3.29 -8.35
N ASP A 41 -3.07 3.45 -7.53
CA ASP A 41 -3.17 3.22 -6.08
C ASP A 41 -4.23 4.12 -5.43
N VAL A 42 -4.32 5.38 -5.90
CA VAL A 42 -5.20 6.40 -5.32
C VAL A 42 -5.63 7.44 -6.37
N ILE A 43 -6.92 7.76 -6.41
CA ILE A 43 -7.49 8.89 -7.16
C ILE A 43 -7.98 9.97 -6.20
N VAL A 44 -7.54 11.21 -6.43
CA VAL A 44 -8.00 12.40 -5.69
C VAL A 44 -9.07 13.12 -6.51
N ILE A 45 -10.24 13.34 -5.92
CA ILE A 45 -11.34 14.10 -6.48
C ILE A 45 -11.26 15.53 -5.95
N SER A 46 -10.86 16.46 -6.82
CA SER A 46 -10.78 17.88 -6.50
C SER A 46 -12.13 18.58 -6.57
N ARG A 47 -12.46 19.37 -5.55
CA ARG A 47 -13.75 20.07 -5.40
C ARG A 47 -13.54 21.57 -5.31
N ARG A 48 -14.04 22.33 -6.28
CA ARG A 48 -13.90 23.81 -6.30
C ARG A 48 -14.76 24.53 -5.26
N ASP A 49 -15.94 23.99 -4.96
CA ASP A 49 -16.94 24.62 -4.08
C ASP A 49 -17.09 23.88 -2.74
N ALA A 50 -16.00 23.31 -2.22
CA ALA A 50 -16.01 22.59 -0.95
C ALA A 50 -14.73 22.84 -0.16
N GLU A 51 -14.78 22.62 1.16
CA GLU A 51 -13.64 22.84 2.06
C GLU A 51 -12.50 21.84 1.88
N GLY A 52 -12.64 20.82 1.02
CA GLY A 52 -11.58 19.86 0.78
C GLY A 52 -11.84 18.84 -0.34
N ASP A 53 -10.76 18.18 -0.73
CA ASP A 53 -10.73 17.13 -1.74
C ASP A 53 -11.05 15.75 -1.12
N ALA A 54 -11.57 14.84 -1.95
CA ALA A 54 -11.86 13.47 -1.52
C ALA A 54 -10.87 12.49 -2.15
N VAL A 55 -10.62 11.37 -1.46
CA VAL A 55 -9.71 10.33 -1.92
C VAL A 55 -10.49 9.04 -2.19
N VAL A 56 -10.23 8.41 -3.32
CA VAL A 56 -10.77 7.11 -3.71
C VAL A 56 -9.60 6.14 -3.88
N MET A 57 -9.70 4.98 -3.25
CA MET A 57 -8.69 3.90 -3.31
C MET A 57 -9.40 2.55 -3.28
N SER A 58 -8.68 1.48 -3.63
CA SER A 58 -9.21 0.13 -3.55
C SER A 58 -9.41 -0.28 -2.09
N LEU A 59 -10.31 -1.25 -1.83
CA LEU A 59 -10.50 -1.79 -0.48
C LEU A 59 -9.23 -2.46 0.04
N ASP A 60 -8.50 -3.15 -0.83
CA ASP A 60 -7.27 -3.85 -0.47
C ASP A 60 -6.19 -2.85 -0.04
N SER A 61 -6.01 -1.78 -0.81
CA SER A 61 -5.07 -0.69 -0.47
C SER A 61 -5.42 -0.04 0.88
N TYR A 62 -6.71 0.22 1.13
CA TYR A 62 -7.18 0.73 2.42
C TYR A 62 -6.85 -0.24 3.57
N ASN A 63 -7.15 -1.53 3.40
CA ASN A 63 -6.89 -2.55 4.41
C ASN A 63 -5.39 -2.69 4.71
N SER A 64 -4.53 -2.71 3.67
CA SER A 64 -3.07 -2.78 3.84
C SER A 64 -2.50 -1.58 4.60
N ILE A 65 -3.01 -0.37 4.32
CA ILE A 65 -2.61 0.85 5.04
C ILE A 65 -3.04 0.74 6.51
N MET A 66 -4.30 0.36 6.76
CA MET A 66 -4.84 0.25 8.12
C MET A 66 -4.15 -0.82 8.95
N GLU A 67 -3.81 -1.96 8.33
CA GLU A 67 -3.03 -3.02 8.98
C GLU A 67 -1.63 -2.52 9.33
N THR A 68 -0.94 -1.85 8.40
CA THR A 68 0.39 -1.28 8.65
C THR A 68 0.34 -0.24 9.77
N LEU A 69 -0.65 0.66 9.76
CA LEU A 69 -0.86 1.63 10.84
C LEU A 69 -1.11 0.93 12.17
N HIS A 70 -1.92 -0.13 12.19
CA HIS A 70 -2.18 -0.91 13.40
C HIS A 70 -0.90 -1.56 13.94
N LEU A 71 -0.13 -2.25 13.09
CA LEU A 71 1.13 -2.89 13.48
C LEU A 71 2.17 -1.87 13.96
N THR A 72 2.25 -0.71 13.32
CA THR A 72 3.24 0.34 13.66
C THR A 72 2.80 1.26 14.80
N SER A 73 1.54 1.20 15.22
CA SER A 73 0.98 2.10 16.25
C SER A 73 1.65 1.97 17.63
N ASN A 74 2.19 0.79 17.95
CA ASN A 74 2.99 0.57 19.16
C ASN A 74 4.49 0.68 18.82
N PRO A 75 5.22 1.67 19.38
CA PRO A 75 6.65 1.85 19.09
C PRO A 75 7.51 0.62 19.38
N ALA A 76 7.15 -0.15 20.42
CA ALA A 76 7.86 -1.39 20.75
C ALA A 76 7.63 -2.48 19.68
N ASN A 77 6.41 -2.57 19.14
CA ASN A 77 6.08 -3.50 18.06
C ASN A 77 6.74 -3.08 16.74
N ALA A 78 6.73 -1.78 16.43
CA ALA A 78 7.41 -1.24 15.26
C ALA A 78 8.92 -1.53 15.29
N ALA A 79 9.57 -1.35 16.46
CA ALA A 79 10.99 -1.67 16.64
C ALA A 79 11.27 -3.18 16.50
N ALA A 80 10.41 -4.03 17.07
CA ALA A 80 10.53 -5.48 16.93
C ALA A 80 10.36 -5.94 15.47
N LEU A 81 9.38 -5.40 14.76
CA LEU A 81 9.13 -5.68 13.34
C LEU A 81 10.30 -5.21 12.47
N ALA A 82 10.82 -4.01 12.71
CA ALA A 82 12.00 -3.50 12.00
C ALA A 82 13.23 -4.40 12.20
N LYS A 83 13.42 -4.90 13.44
CA LYS A 83 14.49 -5.87 13.74
C LYS A 83 14.28 -7.19 13.00
N ALA A 84 13.06 -7.72 13.00
CA ALA A 84 12.73 -8.97 12.30
C ALA A 84 12.99 -8.86 10.79
N ILE A 85 12.55 -7.77 10.15
CA ILE A 85 12.81 -7.49 8.73
C ILE A 85 14.31 -7.37 8.45
N ALA A 86 15.09 -6.76 9.35
CA ALA A 86 16.54 -6.65 9.19
C ALA A 86 17.23 -8.02 9.29
N GLN A 87 16.79 -8.87 10.21
CA GLN A 87 17.30 -10.25 10.36
C GLN A 87 16.97 -11.10 9.12
N ASP A 88 15.75 -11.01 8.62
CA ASP A 88 15.31 -11.70 7.40
C ASP A 88 16.15 -11.29 6.17
N LYS A 89 16.30 -9.97 5.95
CA LYS A 89 17.16 -9.43 4.87
C LYS A 89 18.63 -9.82 4.98
N ALA A 90 19.13 -10.02 6.21
CA ALA A 90 20.48 -10.48 6.47
C ALA A 90 20.64 -12.02 6.38
N GLY A 91 19.58 -12.76 6.08
CA GLY A 91 19.59 -14.22 6.03
C GLY A 91 19.77 -14.88 7.40
N GLN A 92 19.38 -14.18 8.48
CA GLN A 92 19.52 -14.64 9.88
C GLN A 92 18.23 -15.30 10.41
N ALA A 93 17.28 -15.61 9.52
CA ALA A 93 16.08 -16.35 9.89
C ALA A 93 16.44 -17.76 10.38
N GLN A 94 15.71 -18.24 11.39
CA GLN A 94 15.85 -19.60 11.90
C GLN A 94 14.59 -20.39 11.57
N ASP A 95 14.76 -21.56 10.94
CA ASP A 95 13.67 -22.50 10.75
C ASP A 95 13.31 -23.16 12.08
N HIS A 96 12.02 -23.09 12.42
CA HIS A 96 11.46 -23.79 13.56
C HIS A 96 10.32 -24.70 13.07
N PRO A 97 10.28 -25.98 13.49
CA PRO A 97 9.15 -26.84 13.16
C PRO A 97 7.87 -26.28 13.79
N LEU A 98 6.77 -26.32 13.03
CA LEU A 98 5.45 -25.95 13.56
C LEU A 98 5.11 -26.89 14.72
N LEU A 99 4.78 -26.33 15.88
CA LEU A 99 4.24 -27.11 16.98
C LEU A 99 2.83 -27.58 16.57
N SER A 100 2.53 -28.86 16.79
CA SER A 100 1.16 -29.36 16.59
C SER A 100 0.22 -28.64 17.56
N ALA A 101 -0.94 -28.22 17.07
CA ALA A 101 -2.03 -27.86 17.96
C ALA A 101 -2.57 -29.17 18.56
N ASP A 102 -2.34 -29.37 19.86
CA ASP A 102 -2.92 -30.47 20.63
C ASP A 102 -4.46 -30.41 20.63
#